data_AF-A0A9Q4KVS0-F1
#
_entry.id   AF-A0A9Q4KVS0-F1
#
_cell.length_a   1.000
_cell.length_b   1.000
_cell.length_c   1.000
_cell.angle_alpha   90.00
_cell.angle_beta   90.00
_cell.angle_gamma   90.00
#
_symmetry.space_group_name_H-M   'P 1'
#
loop_
_entity.id
_entity.type
_entity.pdbx_description
1 polymer ?
#
loop_
_entity_poly.entity_id
_entity_poly.type
_entity_poly.pdbx_seq_one_letter_code
_entity_poly.pdbx_strand_id
1 'polypeptide(L)' 'MEFESALNKLDIDNQIHIYPGVDHAFANPSGERYAPEESKDAWAQTISFLESNLK' A
#
# COMPACT_ATOMS: atom_id res chain seq x y z
N MET A 1 0.08 -14.54 3.27
CA MET A 1 -1.38 -14.37 3.45
C MET A 1 -2.16 -15.17 2.39
N GLU A 2 -3.42 -15.56 2.62
CA GLU A 2 -4.22 -16.32 1.63
C GLU A 2 -4.36 -15.53 0.31
N PHE A 3 -4.62 -14.23 0.40
CA PHE A 3 -4.75 -13.34 -0.74
C PHE A 3 -3.47 -13.26 -1.60
N GLU A 4 -2.34 -12.94 -0.98
CA GLU A 4 -1.01 -12.93 -1.63
C GLU A 4 -0.69 -14.26 -2.31
N SER A 5 -1.00 -15.38 -1.63
CA SER A 5 -0.75 -16.71 -2.18
C SER A 5 -1.59 -16.98 -3.42
N ALA A 6 -2.82 -16.47 -3.49
CA ALA A 6 -3.68 -16.60 -4.65
C ALA A 6 -3.15 -15.78 -5.84
N LEU A 7 -2.70 -14.54 -5.61
CA LEU A 7 -2.10 -13.70 -6.65
C LEU A 7 -0.84 -14.34 -7.23
N ASN A 8 0.06 -14.82 -6.37
CA ASN A 8 1.31 -15.44 -6.77
C ASN A 8 1.07 -16.75 -7.56
N LYS A 9 0.08 -17.56 -7.18
CA LYS A 9 -0.29 -18.78 -7.93
C LYS A 9 -0.80 -18.49 -9.34
N LEU A 10 -1.37 -17.31 -9.56
CA LEU A 10 -1.91 -16.86 -10.84
C LEU A 10 -0.89 -16.04 -11.65
N ASP A 11 0.35 -15.91 -11.16
CA ASP A 11 1.42 -15.11 -11.78
C ASP A 11 1.02 -13.64 -12.00
N ILE A 12 0.23 -13.10 -11.07
CA ILE A 12 -0.17 -11.69 -11.09
C ILE A 12 0.93 -10.87 -10.40
N ASP A 13 1.51 -9.92 -11.12
CA ASP A 13 2.46 -8.97 -10.53
C ASP A 13 1.77 -8.17 -9.42
N ASN A 14 2.34 -8.22 -8.22
CA ASN A 14 1.74 -7.63 -7.02
C ASN A 14 2.78 -7.25 -5.98
N GLN A 15 2.44 -6.25 -5.17
CA GLN A 15 3.21 -5.84 -4.00
C GLN A 15 2.24 -5.61 -2.84
N ILE A 16 2.51 -6.22 -1.68
CA ILE A 16 1.73 -6.05 -0.46
C ILE A 16 2.63 -5.50 0.63
N HIS A 17 2.33 -4.29 1.09
CA HIS A 17 3.07 -3.63 2.17
C HIS A 17 2.20 -3.57 3.43
N ILE A 18 2.73 -4.03 4.57
CA ILE A 18 2.08 -3.96 5.87
C ILE A 18 2.80 -2.95 6.73
N TYR A 19 2.12 -1.87 7.09
CA TYR A 19 2.60 -0.90 8.06
C TYR A 19 2.25 -1.38 9.49
N PRO A 20 3.23 -1.79 10.31
CA PRO A 20 2.94 -2.24 11.66
C PRO A 20 2.53 -1.08 12.57
N GLY A 21 1.49 -1.29 13.39
CA GLY A 21 1.08 -0.32 14.41
C GLY A 21 0.12 0.78 13.94
N VAL A 22 -0.30 0.76 12.67
CA VAL A 22 -1.33 1.66 12.14
C VAL A 22 -2.63 0.89 11.85
N ASP A 23 -3.76 1.59 11.89
CA ASP A 23 -5.10 1.01 11.70
C ASP A 23 -5.72 1.45 10.36
N HIS A 24 -6.86 0.88 9.99
CA HIS A 24 -7.62 1.25 8.81
C HIS A 24 -7.84 2.78 8.74
N ALA A 25 -7.68 3.30 7.52
CA ALA A 25 -7.72 4.72 7.18
C ALA A 25 -6.55 5.57 7.72
N PHE A 26 -5.37 4.98 7.96
CA PHE A 26 -4.17 5.72 8.36
C PHE A 26 -3.74 6.81 7.37
N ALA A 27 -4.10 6.70 6.10
CA ALA A 27 -3.79 7.67 5.04
C ALA A 27 -4.73 8.88 4.98
N ASN A 28 -5.75 8.95 5.83
CA ASN A 28 -6.69 10.08 5.85
C ASN A 28 -6.17 11.21 6.75
N PRO A 29 -5.69 12.35 6.20
CA PRO A 29 -5.12 13.44 7.00
C PRO A 29 -6.12 14.18 7.88
N SER A 30 -7.42 13.97 7.69
CA SER A 30 -8.48 14.53 8.53
C SER A 30 -9.02 13.54 9.57
N GLY A 31 -8.49 12.31 9.62
CA GLY A 31 -8.93 11.27 10.55
C GLY A 31 -8.07 11.17 11.81
N GLU A 32 -8.66 10.64 12.90
CA GLU A 32 -7.96 10.42 14.18
C GLU A 32 -6.82 9.39 14.10
N ARG A 33 -6.83 8.55 13.06
CA ARG A 33 -5.86 7.46 12.83
C ARG A 33 -4.74 7.86 11.88
N TYR A 34 -4.66 9.14 11.51
CA TYR A 34 -3.68 9.62 10.55
C TYR A 34 -2.25 9.28 11.00
N ALA A 35 -1.54 8.53 10.17
CA ALA A 35 -0.16 8.10 10.41
C ALA A 35 0.73 8.73 9.32
N PRO A 36 1.35 9.90 9.57
CA PRO A 36 1.92 10.73 8.52
C PRO A 36 3.12 10.10 7.81
N GLU A 37 3.95 9.34 8.52
CA GLU A 37 5.15 8.73 7.94
C GLU A 37 4.78 7.57 7.02
N GLU A 38 3.88 6.69 7.48
CA GLU A 38 3.34 5.57 6.72
C GLU A 38 2.52 6.05 5.52
N SER A 39 1.76 7.15 5.70
CA SER A 39 1.01 7.77 4.60
C SER A 39 1.94 8.29 3.51
N LYS A 40 3.04 8.94 3.89
CA LYS A 40 4.03 9.47 2.96
C LYS A 40 4.76 8.35 2.22
N ASP A 41 5.12 7.27 2.93
CA ASP A 41 5.75 6.10 2.32
C ASP A 41 4.80 5.39 1.35
N ALA A 42 3.55 5.15 1.76
CA ALA A 42 2.52 4.55 0.91
C ALA A 42 2.25 5.39 -0.34
N TRP A 43 2.27 6.72 -0.21
CA TRP A 43 2.13 7.63 -1.34
C TRP A 43 3.31 7.53 -2.30
N ALA A 44 4.55 7.49 -1.79
CA ALA A 44 5.74 7.33 -2.63
C ALA A 44 5.72 5.99 -3.40
N GLN A 45 5.36 4.89 -2.73
CA GLN A 45 5.18 3.58 -3.38
C GLN A 45 4.10 3.64 -4.46
N THR A 46 2.98 4.33 -4.19
CA THR A 46 1.88 4.51 -5.17
C THR A 46 2.36 5.26 -6.41
N ILE A 47 3.08 6.37 -6.24
CA ILE A 47 3.63 7.13 -7.37
C ILE A 47 4.60 6.28 -8.18
N SER A 48 5.52 5.56 -7.52
CA SER A 48 6.47 4.68 -8.20
C SER A 48 5.78 3.57 -9.01
N PHE A 49 4.70 3.00 -8.46
CA PHE A 49 3.86 2.03 -9.16
C PHE A 49 3.23 2.66 -10.41
N LEU A 50 2.65 3.86 -10.29
CA LEU A 50 2.01 4.55 -11.41
C LEU A 50 3.03 4.94 -12.49
N GLU A 51 4.19 5.47 -12.12
CA GLU A 51 5.28 5.81 -13.05
C GLU A 51 5.77 4.60 -13.85
N SER A 52 5.78 3.42 -13.23
CA SER A 52 6.22 2.18 -13.89
C SER A 52 5.18 1.61 -14.86
N ASN A 53 3.89 1.98 -14.70
CA ASN A 53 2.77 1.33 -15.39
C ASN A 53 1.99 2.26 -16.32
N LEU A 54 2.09 3.58 -16.15
CA LEU A 54 1.41 4.58 -16.97
C LEU A 54 2.44 5.32 -17.83
N LYS A 55 2.21 5.35 -19.15
CA LYS A 55 2.94 6.19 -20.11
C LYS A 55 2.14 7.44 -20.44
#